data_AF-A0AAW4IE13-F1
#
_entry.id   AF-A0AAW4IE13-F1
#
_cell.length_a   1.000
_cell.length_b   1.000
_cell.length_c   1.000
_cell.angle_alpha   90.00
_cell.angle_beta   90.00
_cell.angle_gamma   90.00
#
_symmetry.space_group_name_H-M   'P 1'
#
loop_
_entity.id
_entity.type
_entity.pdbx_description
1 polymer ?
#
loop_
_entity_poly.entity_id
_entity_poly.type
_entity_poly.pdbx_seq_one_letter_code
_entity_poly.pdbx_strand_id
1 'polypeptide(L)'
;YQASADRVNARGAGAIAFTTSCREMENLIHCDAIREEFEVAPLEIQPFDDVPALVAELVHAASLPPNPWAVIDEDKREKKISKAKRRLNRGAADRMTADRLTASDPTDQVRTWLRRVGEHLR
;
A
#
# COMPACT_ATOMS: atom_id res chain seq x y z
N TYR A 1 15.11 -3.62 8.52
CA TYR A 1 14.87 -4.29 7.22
C TYR A 1 16.14 -4.51 6.39
N GLN A 2 17.07 -3.55 6.33
CA GLN A 2 18.27 -3.63 5.47
C GLN A 2 19.11 -4.91 5.66
N ALA A 3 19.51 -5.24 6.89
CA ALA A 3 20.31 -6.45 7.14
C ALA A 3 19.65 -7.76 6.65
N SER A 4 18.32 -7.82 6.58
CA SER A 4 17.62 -8.97 6.02
C SER A 4 17.63 -8.98 4.50
N ALA A 5 17.52 -7.80 3.85
CA ALA A 5 17.69 -7.67 2.41
C ALA A 5 19.12 -8.04 1.99
N ASP A 6 20.14 -7.57 2.71
CA ASP A 6 21.54 -7.87 2.44
C ASP A 6 21.82 -9.38 2.51
N ARG A 7 21.26 -10.07 3.50
CA ARG A 7 21.35 -11.54 3.61
C ARG A 7 20.71 -12.28 2.44
N VAL A 8 19.65 -11.75 1.84
CA VAL A 8 19.04 -12.34 0.63
C VAL A 8 19.94 -12.09 -0.58
N ASN A 9 20.41 -10.85 -0.74
CA ASN A 9 21.28 -10.43 -1.84
C ASN A 9 22.62 -11.20 -1.85
N ALA A 10 23.11 -11.65 -0.69
CA ALA A 10 24.32 -12.44 -0.57
C ALA A 10 24.19 -13.92 -1.02
N ARG A 11 22.98 -14.42 -1.34
CA ARG A 11 22.75 -15.84 -1.67
C ARG A 11 23.24 -16.27 -3.06
N GLY A 12 23.63 -15.33 -3.92
CA GLY A 12 24.13 -15.61 -5.27
C GLY A 12 23.11 -15.35 -6.37
N ALA A 13 23.38 -15.88 -7.57
CA ALA A 13 22.68 -15.53 -8.80
C ALA A 13 21.17 -15.83 -8.71
N GLY A 14 20.35 -14.81 -8.96
CA GLY A 14 18.89 -14.90 -8.98
C GLY A 14 18.17 -14.49 -7.70
N ALA A 15 18.89 -14.28 -6.59
CA ALA A 15 18.30 -13.73 -5.37
C ALA A 15 18.44 -12.20 -5.34
N ILE A 16 17.32 -11.49 -5.20
CA ILE A 16 17.33 -10.06 -4.93
C ILE A 16 16.24 -9.67 -3.94
N ALA A 17 16.57 -8.76 -3.03
CA ALA A 17 15.68 -8.14 -2.08
C ALA A 17 15.89 -6.62 -2.11
N PHE A 18 14.78 -5.90 -2.03
CA PHE A 18 14.75 -4.46 -1.92
C PHE A 18 14.20 -4.05 -0.56
N THR A 19 14.59 -2.87 -0.11
CA THR A 19 13.93 -2.14 0.97
C THR A 19 13.16 -0.98 0.36
N THR A 20 12.18 -0.47 1.09
CA THR A 20 11.40 0.69 0.68
C THR A 20 11.61 1.85 1.65
N SER A 21 11.43 3.09 1.16
CA SER A 21 11.44 4.31 1.96
C SER A 21 10.14 4.56 2.72
N CYS A 22 9.10 3.75 2.51
CA CYS A 22 7.81 3.84 3.18
C CYS A 22 7.55 2.62 4.09
N ARG A 23 6.47 2.68 4.89
CA ARG A 23 6.13 1.60 5.83
C ARG A 23 5.76 0.32 5.09
N GLU A 24 4.89 0.41 4.10
CA GLU A 24 4.40 -0.71 3.30
C GLU A 24 4.19 -0.31 1.84
N MET A 25 3.84 -1.28 0.98
CA MET A 25 3.55 -1.03 -0.44
C MET A 25 2.31 -0.20 -0.69
N GLU A 26 1.31 -0.28 0.20
CA GLU A 26 0.09 0.51 0.08
C GLU A 26 0.37 2.02 0.14
N ASN A 27 1.49 2.46 0.73
CA ASN A 27 1.93 3.86 0.72
C ASN A 27 2.35 4.37 -0.66
N LEU A 28 2.62 3.48 -1.62
CA LEU A 28 2.97 3.83 -3.00
C LEU A 28 1.75 3.84 -3.94
N ILE A 29 0.56 3.52 -3.43
CA ILE A 29 -0.68 3.65 -4.21
C ILE A 29 -1.11 5.11 -4.20
N HIS A 30 -1.33 5.68 -5.39
CA HIS A 30 -1.75 7.07 -5.54
C HIS A 30 -3.11 7.33 -4.88
N CYS A 31 -3.24 8.47 -4.20
CA CYS A 31 -4.44 8.81 -3.42
C CYS A 31 -5.72 8.81 -4.27
N ASP A 32 -5.66 9.25 -5.53
CA ASP A 32 -6.81 9.18 -6.46
C ASP A 32 -7.32 7.76 -6.67
N ALA A 33 -6.42 6.79 -6.83
CA ALA A 33 -6.81 5.39 -7.04
C ALA A 33 -7.50 4.82 -5.80
N ILE A 34 -7.07 5.23 -4.61
CA ILE A 34 -7.70 4.87 -3.34
C ILE A 34 -9.08 5.52 -3.24
N ARG A 35 -9.20 6.83 -3.51
CA ARG A 35 -10.52 7.51 -3.46
C ARG A 35 -11.52 6.89 -4.41
N GLU A 36 -11.11 6.56 -5.64
CA GLU A 36 -11.97 5.93 -6.63
C GLU A 36 -12.39 4.51 -6.28
N GLU A 37 -11.53 3.73 -5.60
CA GLU A 37 -11.90 2.39 -5.12
C GLU A 37 -12.83 2.46 -3.91
N PHE A 38 -12.57 3.37 -2.97
CA PHE A 38 -13.25 3.37 -1.67
C PHE A 38 -14.40 4.36 -1.56
N GLU A 39 -14.55 5.28 -2.53
CA GLU A 39 -15.55 6.36 -2.51
C GLU A 39 -15.47 7.22 -1.25
N VAL A 40 -14.24 7.44 -0.76
CA VAL A 40 -13.97 8.20 0.46
C VAL A 40 -13.51 9.63 0.16
N ALA A 41 -13.60 10.48 1.19
CA ALA A 41 -13.04 11.82 1.18
C ALA A 41 -11.54 11.83 0.81
N PRO A 42 -11.02 12.96 0.32
CA PRO A 42 -9.60 13.13 0.09
C PRO A 42 -8.74 12.76 1.30
N LEU A 43 -7.67 12.01 1.03
CA LEU A 43 -6.66 11.62 2.00
C LEU A 43 -5.29 12.01 1.49
N GLU A 44 -4.46 12.50 2.40
CA GLU A 44 -3.02 12.66 2.19
C GLU A 44 -2.33 11.46 2.84
N ILE A 45 -1.39 10.85 2.13
CA ILE A 45 -0.64 9.68 2.62
C ILE A 45 0.79 10.10 2.87
N GLN A 46 1.24 9.93 4.11
CA GLN A 46 2.63 10.10 4.48
C GLN A 46 3.39 8.77 4.34
N PRO A 47 4.73 8.81 4.17
CA PRO A 47 5.52 7.61 3.92
C PRO A 47 5.39 6.52 4.99
N PHE A 48 5.09 6.87 6.24
CA PHE A 48 5.03 5.92 7.34
C PHE A 48 3.63 5.68 7.91
N ASP A 49 2.61 6.16 7.22
CA ASP A 49 1.23 5.92 7.62
C ASP A 49 0.84 4.44 7.50
N ASP A 50 -0.02 3.99 8.40
CA ASP A 50 -0.76 2.75 8.23
C ASP A 50 -1.94 2.99 7.28
N VAL A 51 -1.66 3.00 5.98
CA VAL A 51 -2.66 3.28 4.94
C VAL A 51 -3.88 2.35 5.04
N PRO A 52 -3.73 1.02 5.25
CA PRO A 52 -4.89 0.16 5.51
C PRO A 52 -5.75 0.61 6.70
N ALA A 53 -5.13 1.02 7.81
CA ALA A 53 -5.87 1.49 8.99
C ALA A 53 -6.59 2.83 8.73
N LEU A 54 -5.90 3.80 8.13
CA LEU A 54 -6.48 5.09 7.74
C LEU A 54 -7.70 4.92 6.83
N VAL A 55 -7.57 4.10 5.78
CA VAL A 55 -8.65 3.86 4.83
C VAL A 55 -9.81 3.10 5.50
N ALA A 56 -9.53 2.13 6.37
CA ALA A 56 -10.57 1.42 7.10
C ALA A 56 -11.38 2.33 8.03
N GLU A 57 -10.72 3.29 8.68
CA GLU A 57 -11.36 4.29 9.52
C GLU A 57 -12.23 5.24 8.68
N LEU A 58 -11.74 5.75 7.55
CA LEU A 58 -12.50 6.61 6.64
C LEU A 58 -13.76 5.92 6.10
N VAL A 59 -13.63 4.68 5.64
CA VAL A 59 -14.76 3.88 5.15
C VAL A 59 -15.77 3.62 6.26
N HIS A 60 -15.29 3.37 7.48
CA HIS A 60 -16.16 3.16 8.63
C HIS A 60 -16.93 4.44 8.99
N ALA A 61 -16.25 5.59 9.02
CA ALA A 61 -16.87 6.88 9.29
C ALA A 61 -17.96 7.25 8.24
N ALA A 62 -17.80 6.79 7.00
CA ALA A 62 -18.80 6.98 5.93
C ALA A 62 -20.02 6.04 6.04
N SER A 63 -19.98 4.99 6.87
CA SER A 63 -21.07 4.02 7.01
C SER A 63 -22.13 4.51 8.01
N LEU A 64 -23.43 4.53 7.67
CA LEU A 64 -24.50 5.04 8.54
C LEU A 64 -25.26 3.93 9.31
N PRO A 65 -25.57 4.11 10.61
CA PRO A 65 -24.94 5.03 11.57
C PRO A 65 -23.60 4.47 12.07
N PRO A 66 -22.50 5.24 12.08
CA PRO A 66 -21.22 4.74 12.54
C PRO A 66 -21.09 4.93 14.05
N ASN A 67 -20.78 3.86 14.77
CA ASN A 67 -20.16 4.01 16.09
C ASN A 67 -18.79 4.68 15.92
N PRO A 68 -18.31 5.52 16.86
CA PRO A 68 -16.95 6.07 16.77
C PRO A 68 -15.90 4.96 16.59
N TRP A 69 -14.88 5.18 15.75
CA TRP A 69 -13.83 4.18 15.49
C TRP A 69 -13.16 3.68 16.78
N ALA A 70 -12.92 4.60 17.72
CA ALA A 70 -12.32 4.33 19.02
C ALA A 70 -13.12 3.38 19.93
N VAL A 71 -14.44 3.22 19.70
CA VAL A 71 -15.28 2.32 20.50
C VAL A 71 -15.50 0.96 19.84
N ILE A 72 -14.96 0.76 18.64
CA ILE A 72 -15.01 -0.55 17.97
C ILE A 72 -13.98 -1.47 18.63
N ASP A 73 -14.45 -2.66 18.98
CA ASP A 73 -13.62 -3.76 19.44
C ASP A 73 -12.44 -4.04 18.50
N GLU A 74 -11.30 -4.46 19.07
CA GLU A 74 -10.05 -4.65 18.34
C GLU A 74 -10.18 -5.66 17.21
N ASP A 75 -10.79 -6.83 17.46
CA ASP A 75 -11.00 -7.86 16.43
C ASP A 75 -11.83 -7.33 15.25
N LYS A 76 -12.81 -6.46 15.54
CA LYS A 76 -13.64 -5.83 14.51
C LYS A 76 -12.85 -4.78 13.72
N ARG A 77 -11.97 -4.01 14.36
CA ARG A 77 -11.07 -3.08 13.68
C ARG A 77 -10.11 -3.84 12.78
N GLU A 78 -9.45 -4.88 13.27
CA GLU A 78 -8.53 -5.70 12.46
C GLU A 78 -9.20 -6.29 11.22
N LYS A 79 -10.44 -6.79 11.35
CA LYS A 79 -11.22 -7.28 10.20
C LYS A 79 -11.47 -6.19 9.16
N LYS A 80 -11.77 -4.97 9.60
CA LYS A 80 -11.95 -3.81 8.70
C LYS A 80 -10.64 -3.41 8.03
N ILE A 81 -9.54 -3.36 8.77
CA ILE A 81 -8.19 -3.07 8.25
C ILE A 81 -7.78 -4.11 7.21
N SER A 82 -7.96 -5.41 7.51
CA SER A 82 -7.67 -6.50 6.57
C SER A 82 -8.51 -6.39 5.30
N LYS A 83 -9.80 -6.03 5.41
CA LYS A 83 -10.68 -5.80 4.26
C LYS A 83 -10.19 -4.61 3.41
N ALA A 84 -9.79 -3.50 4.05
CA ALA A 84 -9.22 -2.35 3.35
C ALA A 84 -7.92 -2.74 2.63
N LYS A 85 -6.99 -3.42 3.30
CA LYS A 85 -5.73 -3.89 2.70
C LYS A 85 -5.96 -4.75 1.45
N ARG A 86 -6.92 -5.67 1.49
CA ARG A 86 -7.26 -6.52 0.34
C ARG A 86 -7.79 -5.72 -0.85
N ARG A 87 -8.58 -4.68 -0.60
CA ARG A 87 -9.12 -3.80 -1.65
C ARG A 87 -8.07 -2.84 -2.20
N LEU A 88 -7.17 -2.34 -1.35
CA LEU A 88 -6.00 -1.54 -1.76
C LEU A 88 -5.15 -2.34 -2.76
N ASN A 89 -4.75 -3.56 -2.40
CA ASN A 89 -3.89 -4.40 -3.23
C ASN A 89 -4.58 -5.05 -4.44
N ARG A 90 -5.87 -4.79 -4.65
CA ARG A 90 -6.63 -5.24 -5.83
C ARG A 90 -7.25 -4.02 -6.50
N GLY A 91 -8.44 -3.63 -6.10
CA GLY A 91 -9.20 -2.56 -6.73
C GLY A 91 -8.44 -1.22 -6.85
N ALA A 92 -7.76 -0.75 -5.81
CA ALA A 92 -7.00 0.50 -5.92
C ALA A 92 -5.76 0.33 -6.82
N ALA A 93 -5.04 -0.79 -6.70
CA ALA A 93 -3.93 -1.12 -7.59
C ALA A 93 -4.34 -1.23 -9.07
N ASP A 94 -5.53 -1.78 -9.37
CA ASP A 94 -6.08 -1.88 -10.73
C ASP A 94 -6.38 -0.50 -11.35
N ARG A 95 -6.55 0.53 -10.52
CA ARG A 95 -6.73 1.93 -10.94
C ARG A 95 -5.42 2.72 -11.00
N MET A 96 -4.28 2.08 -10.79
CA MET A 96 -2.99 2.74 -10.98
C MET A 96 -2.68 2.88 -12.46
N THR A 97 -2.18 4.05 -12.83
CA THR A 97 -1.64 4.35 -14.15
C THR A 97 -0.15 4.63 -14.04
N ALA A 98 0.55 4.70 -15.18
CA ALA A 98 1.95 5.11 -15.19
C ALA A 98 2.14 6.50 -14.55
N ASP A 99 1.28 7.46 -14.86
CA ASP A 99 1.35 8.82 -14.31
C ASP A 99 1.10 8.84 -12.80
N ARG A 100 0.09 8.08 -12.34
CA ARG A 100 -0.20 7.93 -10.91
C ARG A 100 0.97 7.33 -10.15
N LEU A 101 1.61 6.30 -10.71
CA LEU A 101 2.79 5.69 -10.12
C LEU A 101 3.97 6.67 -10.08
N THR A 102 4.19 7.43 -11.15
CA THR A 102 5.26 8.44 -11.16
C THR A 102 5.02 9.54 -10.12
N ALA A 103 3.76 9.91 -9.87
CA ALA A 103 3.42 10.89 -8.84
C ALA A 103 3.57 10.33 -7.41
N SER A 104 3.19 9.07 -7.15
CA SER A 104 3.27 8.46 -5.80
C SER A 104 4.62 7.82 -5.46
N ASP A 105 5.41 7.43 -6.48
CA ASP A 105 6.73 6.83 -6.34
C ASP A 105 7.76 7.60 -7.20
N PRO A 106 8.09 8.87 -6.83
CA PRO A 106 8.98 9.72 -7.63
C PRO A 106 10.42 9.21 -7.68
N THR A 107 10.78 8.25 -6.82
CA THR A 107 12.10 7.62 -6.79
C THR A 107 12.15 6.29 -7.57
N ASP A 108 11.07 5.93 -8.27
CA ASP A 108 10.98 4.75 -9.12
C ASP A 108 11.33 3.44 -8.41
N GLN A 109 10.99 3.30 -7.12
CA GLN A 109 11.21 2.07 -6.35
C GLN A 109 10.50 0.88 -7.00
N VAL A 110 9.19 1.00 -7.24
CA VAL A 110 8.37 -0.08 -7.82
C VAL A 110 8.85 -0.42 -9.22
N ARG A 111 9.13 0.59 -10.05
CA ARG A 111 9.63 0.37 -11.42
C ARG A 111 10.99 -0.32 -11.43
N THR A 112 11.85 0.01 -10.47
CA THR A 112 13.15 -0.65 -10.32
C THR A 112 12.98 -2.13 -10.02
N TRP A 113 12.05 -2.49 -9.15
CA TRP A 113 11.79 -3.90 -8.83
C TRP A 113 11.19 -4.65 -10.02
N LEU A 114 10.21 -4.06 -10.72
CA LEU A 114 9.59 -4.65 -11.91
C LEU A 114 10.60 -4.85 -13.05
N ARG A 115 11.47 -3.87 -13.30
CA ARG A 115 12.57 -3.99 -14.28
C ARG A 115 13.47 -5.17 -13.94
N ARG A 116 13.86 -5.31 -12.68
CA ARG A 116 14.70 -6.42 -12.22
C ARG A 116 14.03 -7.77 -12.39
N VAL A 117 12.74 -7.90 -12.06
CA VAL A 117 11.97 -9.12 -12.32
C VAL A 117 11.98 -9.44 -13.82
N GLY A 118 11.79 -8.44 -14.68
CA GLY A 118 11.82 -8.60 -16.13
C GLY A 118 13.15 -9.11 -16.70
N GLU A 119 14.28 -8.79 -16.07
CA GLU A 119 15.59 -9.33 -16.45
C GLU A 119 15.71 -10.84 -16.21
N HIS A 120 14.92 -11.39 -15.28
CA HIS A 120 14.91 -12.82 -14.93
C HIS A 120 13.87 -13.64 -15.71
N LEU A 121 13.00 -12.99 -16.49
CA LEU A 121 11.98 -13.65 -17.31
C LEU A 121 12.43 -13.84 -18.78
N ARG A 122 13.64 -13.41 -19.12
CA ARG A 122 14.21 -13.47 -20.47
C ARG A 122 15.13 -14.68 -20.64
#